data_AF-A0A6G8Q6T0-F1
#
_entry.id   AF-A0A6G8Q6T0-F1
#
_cell.length_a   1.000
_cell.length_b   1.000
_cell.length_c   1.000
_cell.angle_alpha   90.00
_cell.angle_beta   90.00
_cell.angle_gamma   90.00
#
_symmetry.space_group_name_H-M   'P 1'
#
loop_
_entity.id
_entity.type
_entity.pdbx_description
1 polymer ?
#
loop_
_entity_poly.entity_id
_entity_poly.type
_entity_poly.pdbx_seq_one_letter_code
_entity_poly.pdbx_strand_id
1 'polypeptide(L)'
;MSAGGGSVGWRFFLWWMLAFLGFPIGGLLAFIVVGSIGGTASGALAGALAGAVIGAAQWLVLRGYLRIGPGWIGATALGVASGDAVGALLTSAETGLGDLLVTGLATGVAVGFLQWALLRRHLRSAGLWVPVAILAWPVGWTVTWAFGIDVERGYAVFGSTGALVFAALTGTALLLLLRSRTR
;
A
#
# COMPACT_ATOMS: atom_id res chain seq x y z
N MET A 1 -16.01 -30.69 14.41
CA MET A 1 -16.02 -29.25 14.78
C MET A 1 -14.59 -28.73 14.81
N SER A 2 -14.11 -28.09 13.73
CA SER A 2 -12.73 -27.55 13.63
C SER A 2 -12.71 -26.04 13.91
N ALA A 3 -12.95 -25.65 15.17
CA ALA A 3 -13.00 -24.23 15.57
C ALA A 3 -11.61 -23.59 15.80
N GLY A 4 -10.50 -24.26 15.48
CA GLY A 4 -9.14 -23.76 15.77
C GLY A 4 -8.54 -22.82 14.72
N GLY A 5 -8.97 -22.89 13.45
CA GLY A 5 -8.34 -22.14 12.36
C GLY A 5 -8.88 -20.72 12.14
N GLY A 6 -10.10 -20.43 12.59
CA GLY A 6 -10.79 -19.15 12.34
C GLY A 6 -10.23 -17.98 13.16
N SER A 7 -9.83 -18.24 14.41
CA SER A 7 -9.40 -17.19 15.35
C SER A 7 -8.05 -16.57 15.00
N VAL A 8 -7.09 -17.37 14.53
CA VAL A 8 -5.76 -16.89 14.11
C VAL A 8 -5.86 -16.02 12.86
N GLY A 9 -6.67 -16.44 11.89
CA GLY A 9 -6.90 -15.68 10.67
C GLY A 9 -7.60 -14.35 10.92
N TRP A 10 -8.65 -14.35 11.75
CA TRP A 10 -9.36 -13.12 12.10
C TRP A 10 -8.49 -12.13 12.88
N ARG A 11 -7.69 -12.61 13.84
CA ARG A 11 -6.73 -11.76 14.56
C ARG A 11 -5.70 -11.15 13.61
N PHE A 12 -5.16 -11.93 12.68
CA PHE A 12 -4.25 -11.41 11.65
C PHE A 12 -4.91 -10.29 10.85
N PHE A 13 -6.13 -10.48 10.38
CA PHE A 13 -6.86 -9.47 9.61
C PHE A 13 -7.08 -8.18 10.41
N LEU A 14 -7.49 -8.27 11.67
CA LEU A 14 -7.68 -7.08 12.52
C LEU A 14 -6.36 -6.33 12.77
N TRP A 15 -5.25 -7.04 13.01
CA TRP A 15 -3.93 -6.42 13.12
C TRP A 15 -3.47 -5.81 11.80
N TRP A 16 -3.77 -6.48 10.67
CA TRP A 16 -3.48 -5.97 9.34
C TRP A 16 -4.24 -4.68 9.05
N MET A 17 -5.51 -4.59 9.45
CA MET A 17 -6.30 -3.37 9.29
C MET A 17 -5.59 -2.17 9.92
N LEU A 18 -4.93 -2.32 11.08
CA LEU A 18 -4.19 -1.23 11.72
C LEU A 18 -3.04 -0.68 10.88
N ALA A 19 -2.54 -1.42 9.88
CA ALA A 19 -1.54 -0.91 8.93
C ALA A 19 -2.06 0.28 8.11
N PHE A 20 -3.38 0.50 8.05
CA PHE A 20 -3.97 1.69 7.44
C PHE A 20 -3.43 2.98 8.05
N LEU A 21 -3.07 3.00 9.35
CA LEU A 21 -2.49 4.16 10.04
C LEU A 21 -1.17 4.62 9.42
N GLY A 22 -0.46 3.73 8.72
CA GLY A 22 0.73 4.11 7.97
C GLY A 22 0.46 5.13 6.87
N PHE A 23 -0.75 5.16 6.30
CA PHE A 23 -1.13 6.08 5.24
C PHE A 23 -1.31 7.53 5.73
N PRO A 24 -2.18 7.85 6.70
CA PRO A 24 -2.31 9.23 7.17
C PRO A 24 -1.03 9.73 7.86
N ILE A 25 -0.32 8.88 8.61
CA ILE A 25 0.94 9.27 9.24
C ILE A 25 2.02 9.50 8.17
N GLY A 26 2.15 8.58 7.21
CA GLY A 26 3.14 8.67 6.14
C GLY A 26 2.87 9.82 5.18
N GLY A 27 1.61 10.02 4.76
CA GLY A 27 1.18 11.11 3.91
C GLY A 27 1.38 12.47 4.57
N LEU A 28 1.02 12.61 5.85
CA LEU A 28 1.27 13.84 6.61
C LEU A 28 2.77 14.11 6.76
N LEU A 29 3.56 13.11 7.13
CA LEU A 29 5.02 13.25 7.26
C LEU A 29 5.66 13.66 5.93
N ALA A 30 5.29 13.00 4.83
CA ALA A 30 5.77 13.32 3.50
C ALA A 30 5.39 14.75 3.10
N PHE A 31 4.15 15.17 3.38
CA PHE A 31 3.68 16.53 3.09
C PHE A 31 4.41 17.59 3.92
N ILE A 32 4.70 17.34 5.20
CA ILE A 32 5.45 18.28 6.05
C ILE A 32 6.91 18.41 5.57
N VAL A 33 7.54 17.32 5.15
CA VAL A 33 8.96 17.29 4.79
C VAL A 33 9.23 17.75 3.37
N VAL A 34 8.39 17.32 2.41
CA VAL A 34 8.59 17.53 0.97
C VAL A 34 7.64 18.59 0.41
N GLY A 35 6.46 18.77 1.03
CA GLY A 35 5.40 19.63 0.51
C GLY A 35 4.46 18.90 -0.46
N SER A 36 3.73 19.69 -1.24
CA SER A 36 2.87 19.21 -2.32
C SER A 36 3.70 18.61 -3.45
N ILE A 37 3.21 17.52 -4.05
CA ILE A 37 3.83 16.94 -5.24
C ILE A 37 3.57 17.86 -6.43
N GLY A 38 4.64 18.48 -6.94
CA GLY A 38 4.60 19.32 -8.15
C GLY A 38 5.40 18.75 -9.33
N GLY A 39 5.91 17.52 -9.20
CA GLY A 39 6.74 16.88 -10.22
C GLY A 39 7.41 15.60 -9.75
N THR A 40 8.20 15.00 -10.64
CA THR A 40 8.82 13.67 -10.46
C THR A 40 9.71 13.58 -9.23
N ALA A 41 10.56 14.59 -8.97
CA ALA A 41 11.48 14.56 -7.83
C ALA A 41 10.75 14.66 -6.48
N SER A 42 9.78 15.58 -6.37
CA SER A 42 8.92 15.67 -5.18
C SER A 42 8.08 14.41 -4.99
N GLY A 43 7.54 13.83 -6.08
CA GLY A 43 6.79 12.58 -6.04
C GLY A 43 7.65 11.42 -5.53
N ALA A 44 8.88 11.28 -6.04
CA ALA A 44 9.80 10.24 -5.58
C ALA A 44 10.12 10.36 -4.08
N LEU A 45 10.43 11.58 -3.61
CA LEU A 45 10.80 11.82 -2.20
C LEU A 45 9.61 11.65 -1.26
N ALA A 46 8.46 12.24 -1.60
CA ALA A 46 7.25 12.15 -0.80
C ALA A 46 6.75 10.69 -0.76
N GLY A 47 6.77 10.00 -1.91
CA GLY A 47 6.44 8.59 -2.02
C GLY A 47 7.40 7.67 -1.25
N ALA A 48 8.69 7.96 -1.24
CA ALA A 48 9.66 7.21 -0.44
C ALA A 48 9.38 7.32 1.06
N LEU A 49 9.10 8.53 1.55
CA LEU A 49 8.77 8.78 2.95
C LEU A 49 7.45 8.11 3.35
N ALA A 50 6.39 8.33 2.57
CA ALA A 50 5.10 7.72 2.83
C ALA A 50 5.18 6.19 2.76
N GLY A 51 5.83 5.65 1.73
CA GLY A 51 6.04 4.22 1.53
C GLY A 51 6.87 3.56 2.64
N ALA A 52 7.85 4.26 3.22
CA ALA A 52 8.60 3.77 4.37
C ALA A 52 7.71 3.63 5.61
N VAL A 53 6.85 4.62 5.89
CA VAL A 53 5.92 4.58 7.03
C VAL A 53 4.86 3.50 6.84
N ILE A 54 4.27 3.41 5.64
CA ILE A 54 3.31 2.35 5.27
C ILE A 54 3.97 0.97 5.38
N GLY A 55 5.16 0.82 4.80
CA GLY A 55 5.93 -0.42 4.84
C GLY A 55 6.28 -0.83 6.26
N ALA A 56 6.64 0.11 7.13
CA ALA A 56 6.89 -0.15 8.54
C ALA A 56 5.63 -0.66 9.25
N ALA A 57 4.49 0.00 9.06
CA ALA A 57 3.21 -0.41 9.64
C ALA A 57 2.81 -1.84 9.21
N GLN A 58 2.94 -2.15 7.92
CA GLN A 58 2.70 -3.50 7.38
C GLN A 58 3.70 -4.52 7.95
N TRP A 59 4.99 -4.16 7.98
CA TRP A 59 6.05 -5.05 8.45
C TRP A 59 5.89 -5.43 9.92
N LEU A 60 5.43 -4.52 10.78
CA LEU A 60 5.18 -4.82 12.20
C LEU A 60 4.18 -5.97 12.38
N VAL A 61 3.21 -6.09 11.46
CA VAL A 61 2.29 -7.22 11.42
C VAL A 61 2.98 -8.44 10.80
N LEU A 62 3.58 -8.31 9.62
CA LEU A 62 4.19 -9.44 8.89
C LEU A 62 5.31 -10.15 9.65
N ARG A 63 6.14 -9.42 10.42
CA ARG A 63 7.25 -10.01 11.18
C ARG A 63 6.75 -11.02 12.22
N GLY A 64 5.55 -10.80 12.78
CA GLY A 64 4.94 -11.69 13.78
C GLY A 64 4.35 -12.97 13.18
N TYR A 65 3.83 -12.90 11.96
CA TYR A 65 3.10 -14.02 11.34
C TYR A 65 3.88 -14.77 10.25
N LEU A 66 4.69 -14.05 9.46
CA LEU A 66 5.44 -14.59 8.31
C LEU A 66 6.96 -14.52 8.49
N ARG A 67 7.46 -13.93 9.59
CA ARG A 67 8.89 -13.71 9.86
C ARG A 67 9.62 -12.99 8.71
N ILE A 68 8.90 -12.12 7.99
CA ILE A 68 9.48 -11.31 6.92
C ILE A 68 10.44 -10.27 7.52
N GLY A 69 11.63 -10.16 6.93
CA GLY A 69 12.65 -9.20 7.35
C GLY A 69 12.29 -7.74 7.03
N PRO A 70 13.06 -6.77 7.57
CA PRO A 70 12.79 -5.33 7.39
C PRO A 70 12.92 -4.85 5.93
N GLY A 71 13.44 -5.68 5.02
CA GLY A 71 13.45 -5.40 3.59
C GLY A 71 12.06 -5.12 2.98
N TRP A 72 10.98 -5.52 3.66
CA TRP A 72 9.61 -5.11 3.31
C TRP A 72 9.43 -3.59 3.30
N ILE A 73 10.05 -2.89 4.25
CA ILE A 73 9.98 -1.43 4.36
C ILE A 73 10.63 -0.80 3.13
N GLY A 74 11.85 -1.25 2.79
CA GLY A 74 12.56 -0.77 1.61
C GLY A 74 11.82 -1.07 0.30
N ALA A 75 11.26 -2.27 0.15
CA ALA A 75 10.45 -2.64 -1.02
C ALA A 75 9.21 -1.74 -1.17
N THR A 76 8.55 -1.41 -0.06
CA THR A 76 7.37 -0.54 -0.06
C THR A 76 7.76 0.91 -0.36
N ALA A 77 8.80 1.43 0.30
CA ALA A 77 9.34 2.77 0.05
C ALA A 77 9.75 2.97 -1.41
N LEU A 78 10.52 2.03 -1.97
CA LEU A 78 10.94 2.09 -3.38
C LEU A 78 9.76 1.96 -4.34
N GLY A 79 8.78 1.10 -4.02
CA GLY A 79 7.59 0.93 -4.84
C GLY A 79 6.73 2.18 -4.91
N VAL A 80 6.47 2.81 -3.75
CA VAL A 80 5.69 4.05 -3.70
C VAL A 80 6.47 5.21 -4.32
N ALA A 81 7.77 5.36 -4.01
CA ALA A 81 8.62 6.36 -4.66
C ALA A 81 8.62 6.25 -6.18
N SER A 82 8.76 5.04 -6.71
CA SER A 82 8.76 4.81 -8.16
C SER A 82 7.38 5.05 -8.76
N GLY A 83 6.32 4.61 -8.07
CA GLY A 83 4.93 4.84 -8.43
C GLY A 83 4.56 6.31 -8.55
N ASP A 84 4.87 7.09 -7.51
CA ASP A 84 4.58 8.53 -7.46
C ASP A 84 5.46 9.32 -8.42
N ALA A 85 6.72 8.95 -8.61
CA ALA A 85 7.60 9.57 -9.60
C ALA A 85 7.06 9.40 -11.03
N VAL A 86 6.67 8.16 -11.38
CA VAL A 86 6.07 7.84 -12.68
C VAL A 86 4.70 8.48 -12.81
N GLY A 87 3.86 8.42 -11.77
CA GLY A 87 2.55 9.07 -11.74
C GLY A 87 2.65 10.56 -12.01
N ALA A 88 3.50 11.27 -11.27
CA ALA A 88 3.73 12.71 -11.46
C ALA A 88 4.30 13.04 -12.86
N LEU A 89 5.15 12.17 -13.41
CA LEU A 89 5.67 12.34 -14.77
C LEU A 89 4.58 12.19 -15.83
N LEU A 90 3.70 11.20 -15.69
CA LEU A 90 2.65 10.90 -16.68
C LEU A 90 1.45 11.83 -16.60
N THR A 91 1.18 12.39 -15.42
CA THR A 91 0.00 13.21 -15.13
C THR A 91 0.32 14.69 -14.98
N SER A 92 1.58 15.08 -15.13
CA SER A 92 2.06 16.43 -14.80
C SER A 92 1.73 16.86 -13.35
N ALA A 93 1.62 15.87 -12.44
CA ALA A 93 1.20 16.03 -11.05
C ALA A 93 -0.21 16.63 -10.87
N GLU A 94 -1.09 16.46 -11.86
CA GLU A 94 -2.50 16.78 -11.73
C GLU A 94 -3.21 15.81 -10.78
N THR A 95 -4.28 16.28 -10.14
CA THR A 95 -5.02 15.55 -9.09
C THR A 95 -6.43 15.16 -9.54
N GLY A 96 -6.70 15.19 -10.84
CA GLY A 96 -7.96 14.69 -11.41
C GLY A 96 -8.12 13.19 -11.15
N LEU A 97 -9.35 12.69 -11.17
CA LEU A 97 -9.61 11.26 -10.93
C LEU A 97 -8.82 10.36 -11.90
N GLY A 98 -8.72 10.74 -13.17
CA GLY A 98 -7.93 10.01 -14.17
C GLY A 98 -6.44 9.93 -13.79
N ASP A 99 -5.88 11.04 -13.31
CA ASP A 99 -4.47 11.16 -12.91
C ASP A 99 -4.17 10.36 -11.64
N LEU A 100 -5.07 10.40 -10.67
CA LEU A 100 -4.99 9.60 -9.45
C LEU A 100 -5.08 8.10 -9.77
N LEU A 101 -5.88 7.69 -10.75
CA LEU A 101 -5.94 6.31 -11.22
C LEU A 101 -4.62 5.88 -11.89
N VAL A 102 -4.04 6.74 -12.74
CA VAL A 102 -2.74 6.47 -13.37
C VAL A 102 -1.64 6.34 -12.32
N THR A 103 -1.57 7.27 -11.37
CA THR A 103 -0.61 7.25 -10.24
C THR A 103 -0.82 6.02 -9.36
N GLY A 104 -2.08 5.69 -9.05
CA GLY A 104 -2.45 4.48 -8.31
C GLY A 104 -2.02 3.20 -9.01
N LEU A 105 -2.24 3.09 -10.33
CA LEU A 105 -1.82 1.93 -11.11
C LEU A 105 -0.30 1.80 -11.15
N ALA A 106 0.43 2.89 -11.42
CA ALA A 106 1.88 2.91 -11.42
C ALA A 106 2.45 2.44 -10.07
N THR A 107 1.88 2.96 -8.98
CA THR A 107 2.25 2.59 -7.61
C THR A 107 1.91 1.13 -7.30
N GLY A 108 0.73 0.67 -7.68
CA GLY A 108 0.30 -0.71 -7.45
C GLY A 108 1.15 -1.74 -8.20
N VAL A 109 1.56 -1.42 -9.43
CA VAL A 109 2.53 -2.25 -10.18
C VAL A 109 3.87 -2.31 -9.44
N ALA A 110 4.47 -1.15 -9.14
CA ALA A 110 5.78 -1.08 -8.52
C ALA A 110 5.83 -1.76 -7.14
N VAL A 111 4.90 -1.40 -6.25
CA VAL A 111 4.78 -1.99 -4.91
C VAL A 111 4.47 -3.49 -5.00
N GLY A 112 3.53 -3.88 -5.86
CA GLY A 112 3.10 -5.27 -6.02
C GLY A 112 4.26 -6.20 -6.39
N PHE A 113 5.06 -5.84 -7.40
CA PHE A 113 6.20 -6.67 -7.82
C PHE A 113 7.33 -6.70 -6.79
N LEU A 114 7.67 -5.56 -6.18
CA LEU A 114 8.74 -5.49 -5.18
C LEU A 114 8.41 -6.31 -3.93
N GLN A 115 7.17 -6.20 -3.42
CA GLN A 115 6.71 -6.98 -2.29
C GLN A 115 6.52 -8.46 -2.63
N TRP A 116 6.04 -8.78 -3.83
CA TRP A 116 5.94 -10.16 -4.32
C TRP A 116 7.28 -10.90 -4.30
N ALA A 117 8.36 -10.22 -4.68
CA ALA A 117 9.70 -10.80 -4.67
C ALA A 117 10.13 -11.30 -3.26
N LEU A 118 9.59 -10.69 -2.20
CA LEU A 118 9.77 -11.09 -0.80
C LEU A 118 8.76 -12.17 -0.38
N LEU A 119 7.48 -12.04 -0.77
CA LEU A 119 6.42 -12.99 -0.42
C LEU A 119 6.62 -14.36 -1.04
N ARG A 120 7.15 -14.45 -2.28
CA ARG A 120 7.35 -15.73 -2.99
C ARG A 120 8.29 -16.70 -2.27
N ARG A 121 9.12 -16.19 -1.35
CA ARG A 121 10.00 -17.01 -0.50
C ARG A 121 9.25 -17.67 0.68
N HIS A 122 8.05 -17.19 1.01
CA HIS A 122 7.29 -17.58 2.19
C HIS A 122 5.94 -18.23 1.84
N LEU A 123 5.38 -17.92 0.67
CA LEU A 123 4.03 -18.30 0.25
C LEU A 123 4.05 -18.89 -1.17
N ARG A 124 3.50 -20.10 -1.34
CA ARG A 124 3.41 -20.78 -2.65
C ARG A 124 2.60 -19.99 -3.68
N SER A 125 1.48 -19.40 -3.26
CA SER A 125 0.57 -18.65 -4.14
C SER A 125 0.84 -17.14 -4.14
N ALA A 126 2.05 -16.70 -3.78
CA ALA A 126 2.39 -15.27 -3.65
C ALA A 126 2.05 -14.44 -4.90
N GLY A 127 1.99 -15.05 -6.09
CA GLY A 127 1.62 -14.37 -7.34
C GLY A 127 0.30 -13.60 -7.30
N LEU A 128 -0.68 -14.02 -6.48
CA LEU A 128 -1.94 -13.27 -6.32
C LEU A 128 -1.76 -11.89 -5.66
N TRP A 129 -0.63 -11.64 -4.98
CA TRP A 129 -0.35 -10.35 -4.37
C TRP A 129 -0.24 -9.22 -5.40
N VAL A 130 0.38 -9.50 -6.55
CA VAL A 130 0.62 -8.50 -7.60
C VAL A 130 -0.68 -7.91 -8.14
N PRO A 131 -1.66 -8.70 -8.65
CA PRO A 131 -2.92 -8.13 -9.14
C PRO A 131 -3.71 -7.45 -8.03
N VAL A 132 -3.65 -7.94 -6.78
CA VAL A 132 -4.31 -7.28 -5.64
C VAL A 132 -3.71 -5.90 -5.40
N ALA A 133 -2.38 -5.77 -5.38
CA ALA A 133 -1.72 -4.48 -5.20
C ALA A 133 -2.04 -3.51 -6.36
N ILE A 134 -1.99 -3.99 -7.61
CA ILE A 134 -2.33 -3.20 -8.81
C ILE A 134 -3.75 -2.62 -8.73
N LEU A 135 -4.71 -3.38 -8.20
CA LEU A 135 -6.10 -2.93 -8.09
C LEU A 135 -6.37 -2.14 -6.81
N ALA A 136 -5.76 -2.50 -5.68
CA ALA A 136 -6.04 -1.88 -4.39
C ALA A 136 -5.61 -0.40 -4.36
N TRP A 137 -4.49 -0.05 -5.00
CA TRP A 137 -4.01 1.34 -5.06
C TRP A 137 -4.97 2.31 -5.76
N PRO A 138 -5.37 2.08 -7.03
CA PRO A 138 -6.35 2.94 -7.69
C PRO A 138 -7.71 2.92 -6.99
N VAL A 139 -8.14 1.78 -6.42
CA VAL A 139 -9.37 1.74 -5.61
C VAL A 139 -9.27 2.66 -4.38
N GLY A 140 -8.13 2.68 -3.69
CA GLY A 140 -7.90 3.59 -2.57
C GLY A 140 -8.00 5.07 -2.96
N TRP A 141 -7.43 5.44 -4.13
CA TRP A 141 -7.56 6.77 -4.69
C TRP A 141 -9.01 7.12 -5.05
N THR A 142 -9.72 6.24 -5.76
CA THR A 142 -11.12 6.43 -6.12
C THR A 142 -12.00 6.64 -4.88
N VAL A 143 -11.80 5.85 -3.83
CA VAL A 143 -12.55 5.99 -2.57
C VAL A 143 -12.24 7.32 -1.90
N THR A 144 -10.97 7.75 -1.87
CA THR A 144 -10.59 9.03 -1.28
C THR A 144 -11.23 10.20 -2.02
N TRP A 145 -11.16 10.17 -3.35
CA TRP A 145 -11.79 11.16 -4.23
C TRP A 145 -13.31 11.20 -4.05
N ALA A 146 -13.97 10.04 -4.03
CA ALA A 146 -15.42 9.94 -3.89
C ALA A 146 -15.95 10.48 -2.54
N PHE A 147 -15.12 10.46 -1.50
CA PHE A 147 -15.44 11.03 -0.19
C PHE A 147 -15.10 12.52 -0.07
N GLY A 148 -14.65 13.16 -1.15
CA GLY A 148 -14.32 14.60 -1.18
C GLY A 148 -13.16 14.97 -0.26
N ILE A 149 -12.24 14.02 0.01
CA ILE A 149 -11.01 14.32 0.73
C ILE A 149 -10.13 15.17 -0.20
N ASP A 150 -9.54 16.23 0.36
CA ASP A 150 -8.72 17.24 -0.33
C ASP A 150 -7.48 16.63 -0.99
N VAL A 151 -7.66 16.09 -2.20
CA VAL A 151 -6.61 15.49 -3.04
C VAL A 151 -5.84 16.58 -3.77
N GLU A 152 -6.43 17.76 -3.93
CA GLU A 152 -5.91 18.94 -4.62
C GLU A 152 -4.66 19.50 -3.92
N ARG A 153 -4.43 19.17 -2.65
CA ARG A 153 -3.17 19.46 -1.95
C ARG A 153 -1.97 18.68 -2.47
N GLY A 154 -2.15 17.67 -3.32
CA GLY A 154 -1.04 16.91 -3.91
C GLY A 154 -0.31 16.03 -2.89
N TYR A 155 -1.06 15.26 -2.09
CA TYR A 155 -0.50 14.27 -1.18
C TYR A 155 0.08 13.07 -1.94
N ALA A 156 1.14 12.47 -1.39
CA ALA A 156 1.76 11.25 -1.94
C ALA A 156 0.86 10.01 -1.88
N VAL A 157 -0.10 9.99 -0.96
CA VAL A 157 -0.96 8.82 -0.75
C VAL A 157 -2.40 9.24 -0.53
N PHE A 158 -3.31 8.32 -0.84
CA PHE A 158 -4.72 8.52 -0.62
C PHE A 158 -5.08 8.66 0.87
N GLY A 159 -6.25 9.24 1.14
CA GLY A 159 -6.73 9.53 2.49
C GLY A 159 -7.12 8.27 3.28
N SER A 160 -7.47 8.49 4.55
CA SER A 160 -7.80 7.41 5.50
C SER A 160 -8.94 6.49 5.04
N THR A 161 -9.93 7.02 4.32
CA THR A 161 -11.04 6.24 3.74
C THR A 161 -10.54 5.24 2.70
N GLY A 162 -9.72 5.70 1.75
CA GLY A 162 -9.03 4.85 0.79
C GLY A 162 -8.09 3.84 1.47
N ALA A 163 -7.38 4.27 2.52
CA ALA A 163 -6.46 3.41 3.26
C ALA A 163 -7.14 2.27 3.99
N LEU A 164 -8.34 2.48 4.55
CA LEU A 164 -9.13 1.42 5.15
C LEU A 164 -9.55 0.38 4.10
N VAL A 165 -10.01 0.82 2.93
CA VAL A 165 -10.38 -0.08 1.83
C VAL A 165 -9.16 -0.84 1.31
N PHE A 166 -8.05 -0.15 1.10
CA PHE A 166 -6.78 -0.75 0.72
C PHE A 166 -6.32 -1.83 1.72
N ALA A 167 -6.37 -1.51 3.02
CA ALA A 167 -6.01 -2.44 4.09
C ALA A 167 -6.94 -3.66 4.11
N ALA A 168 -8.25 -3.47 3.90
CA ALA A 168 -9.21 -4.56 3.83
C ALA A 168 -8.96 -5.49 2.63
N LEU A 169 -8.70 -4.94 1.45
CA LEU A 169 -8.41 -5.71 0.23
C LEU A 169 -7.11 -6.51 0.38
N THR A 170 -6.02 -5.83 0.77
CA THR A 170 -4.70 -6.47 0.94
C THR A 170 -4.67 -7.47 2.10
N GLY A 171 -5.38 -7.17 3.20
CA GLY A 171 -5.49 -8.05 4.35
C GLY A 171 -6.28 -9.31 4.04
N THR A 172 -7.37 -9.18 3.27
CA THR A 172 -8.13 -10.34 2.77
C THR A 172 -7.28 -11.20 1.86
N ALA A 173 -6.52 -10.60 0.93
CA ALA A 173 -5.62 -11.34 0.05
C ALA A 173 -4.56 -12.12 0.85
N LEU A 174 -3.89 -11.48 1.82
CA LEU A 174 -2.92 -12.17 2.68
C LEU A 174 -3.55 -13.27 3.52
N LEU A 175 -4.77 -13.06 4.04
CA LEU A 175 -5.52 -14.09 4.75
C LEU A 175 -5.75 -15.33 3.87
N LEU A 176 -6.14 -15.14 2.61
CA LEU A 176 -6.35 -16.22 1.65
C LEU A 176 -5.04 -16.95 1.33
N LEU A 177 -3.95 -16.20 1.13
CA LEU A 177 -2.61 -16.75 0.88
C LEU A 177 -2.05 -17.54 2.08
N LEU A 178 -2.34 -17.10 3.30
CA LEU A 178 -1.96 -17.81 4.51
C LEU A 178 -2.74 -19.12 4.66
N ARG A 179 -4.03 -19.14 4.31
CA ARG A 179 -4.87 -20.33 4.33
C ARG A 179 -4.46 -21.37 3.29
N SER A 180 -3.95 -20.94 2.13
CA SER A 180 -3.45 -21.85 1.10
C SER A 180 -2.08 -22.47 1.43
N ARG A 181 -1.40 -22.00 2.48
CA ARG A 181 -0.15 -22.61 2.99
C ARG A 181 -0.41 -23.86 3.84
N THR A 182 -1.56 -23.93 4.51
CA THR A 182 -1.92 -24.99 5.47
C THR A 182 -2.68 -26.17 4.87
N ARG A 183 -3.06 -26.09 3.58
CA ARG A 183 -3.64 -27.19 2.81
C ARG A 183 -2.56 -27.84 1.98
#